data_AF-A0AAZ3SVI7-F1
#
_entry.id   AF-A0AAZ3SVI7-F1
#
_cell.length_a   1.000
_cell.length_b   1.000
_cell.length_c   1.000
_cell.angle_alpha   90.00
_cell.angle_beta   90.00
_cell.angle_gamma   90.00
#
_symmetry.space_group_name_H-M   'P 1'
#
loop_
_entity.id
_entity.type
_entity.pdbx_description
1 polymer ?
#
loop_
_entity_poly.entity_id
_entity_poly.type
_entity_poly.pdbx_seq_one_letter_code
_entity_poly.pdbx_strand_id
1 'polypeptide(L)'
;MRKLVTPVTGPLKGEVEEVDHNLQTTERETPSESLGTVQKETITMAILTIILLVSTAFALGDGMIRPKTPCEIARDTAMKNVRPGVYVPMCDNDGQYKPEQCSGSTGYCWCVNSSGQKIPGTETPPGIAPIICSTQNGTIRPKTPCEDARDAATHGPIGAYIPTCDAAGRYTPEQCWGSTGYCWCVNSSGQKIQGTETPPGTARINCSIK
;
A
#
# COMPACT_ATOMS: atom_id res chain seq x y z
N MET A 1 52.71 8.83 22.10
CA MET A 1 53.40 9.97 21.44
C MET A 1 52.32 10.81 20.75
N ARG A 2 51.56 11.65 21.48
CA ARG A 2 51.73 13.12 21.61
C ARG A 2 52.25 13.83 20.34
N LYS A 3 51.36 14.53 19.65
CA LYS A 3 51.59 15.83 18.98
C LYS A 3 50.38 16.71 19.35
N LEU A 4 50.54 17.55 20.37
CA LEU A 4 50.94 18.97 20.30
C LEU A 4 49.74 19.86 19.94
N VAL A 5 48.98 20.19 20.99
CA VAL A 5 48.16 21.40 21.09
C VAL A 5 49.09 22.51 21.57
N THR A 6 49.04 23.68 20.93
CA THR A 6 49.44 24.93 21.59
C THR A 6 48.44 26.05 21.28
N PRO A 7 48.25 26.98 22.23
CA PRO A 7 47.09 27.83 22.34
C PRO A 7 47.38 29.26 21.86
N VAL A 8 46.33 30.05 21.65
CA VAL A 8 46.47 31.52 21.71
C VAL A 8 45.48 32.06 22.73
N THR A 9 46.06 32.67 23.75
CA THR A 9 45.49 33.35 24.91
C THR A 9 44.97 34.75 24.55
N GLY A 10 43.91 35.22 25.23
CA GLY A 10 43.29 36.57 25.12
C GLY A 10 44.18 37.72 25.65
N PRO A 11 43.67 38.84 26.27
CA PRO A 11 42.31 39.06 26.80
C PRO A 11 41.72 40.52 26.83
N LEU A 12 40.44 40.65 27.25
CA LEU A 12 39.79 41.65 28.15
C LEU A 12 39.37 43.11 27.77
N LYS A 13 38.14 43.42 28.25
CA LYS A 13 37.51 44.73 28.67
C LYS A 13 37.23 45.78 27.58
N GLY A 14 36.05 46.39 27.44
CA GLY A 14 34.90 46.60 28.32
C GLY A 14 34.97 47.97 28.97
N GLU A 15 34.14 48.94 28.56
CA GLU A 15 33.51 49.99 29.40
C GLU A 15 32.64 50.97 28.58
N VAL A 16 31.62 51.48 29.27
CA VAL A 16 30.53 52.38 28.92
C VAL A 16 30.74 53.72 29.64
N GLU A 17 30.23 54.83 29.07
CA GLU A 17 29.62 56.04 29.69
C GLU A 17 29.70 57.21 28.69
N GLU A 18 28.60 57.83 28.23
CA GLU A 18 27.77 58.90 28.88
C GLU A 18 28.52 60.26 28.89
N VAL A 19 28.02 61.41 28.41
CA VAL A 19 26.98 62.27 29.00
C VAL A 19 26.75 63.54 28.13
N ASP A 20 25.47 63.87 27.94
CA ASP A 20 24.70 65.13 27.88
C ASP A 20 24.97 66.44 27.07
N HIS A 21 23.81 66.90 26.57
CA HIS A 21 23.21 68.24 26.56
C HIS A 21 23.90 69.39 25.79
N ASN A 22 23.24 69.83 24.73
CA ASN A 22 22.72 71.20 24.78
C ASN A 22 21.42 71.38 23.99
N LEU A 23 20.45 71.95 24.68
CA LEU A 23 19.14 72.39 24.22
C LEU A 23 19.29 73.81 23.66
N GLN A 24 18.90 74.05 22.40
CA GLN A 24 18.09 75.24 22.10
C GLN A 24 17.38 75.18 20.75
N THR A 25 16.09 75.44 20.87
CA THR A 25 15.00 75.54 19.89
C THR A 25 15.15 76.72 18.94
N THR A 26 14.84 76.47 17.66
CA THR A 26 14.25 77.49 16.76
C THR A 26 13.20 76.82 15.87
N GLU A 27 12.04 77.46 15.75
CA GLU A 27 10.78 76.95 15.22
C GLU A 27 10.61 77.12 13.69
N ARG A 28 9.79 76.25 13.09
CA ARG A 28 9.11 76.29 11.76
C ARG A 28 10.02 76.33 10.51
N GLU A 29 9.77 75.57 9.44
CA GLU A 29 8.49 75.28 8.78
C GLU A 29 8.37 73.81 8.32
N THR A 30 7.15 73.29 8.28
CA THR A 30 6.74 72.07 7.59
C THR A 30 6.72 72.26 6.06
N PRO A 31 7.35 71.36 5.28
CA PRO A 31 6.84 71.01 3.95
C PRO A 31 6.16 69.64 3.99
N SER A 32 4.87 69.69 3.67
CA SER A 32 3.89 68.64 3.42
C SER A 32 4.40 67.21 3.17
N GLU A 33 3.85 66.27 3.94
CA GLU A 33 3.46 64.95 3.46
C GLU A 33 2.67 65.07 2.14
N SER A 34 3.22 64.57 1.03
CA SER A 34 2.41 64.09 -0.10
C SER A 34 3.24 63.20 -1.04
N LEU A 35 3.72 62.08 -0.52
CA LEU A 35 4.06 60.92 -1.36
C LEU A 35 3.63 59.64 -0.62
N GLY A 36 2.43 59.66 -0.05
CA GLY A 36 2.08 58.86 1.12
C GLY A 36 0.68 58.27 1.12
N THR A 37 0.12 57.90 -0.04
CA THR A 37 -1.16 57.15 -0.03
C THR A 37 -1.30 56.22 -1.23
N VAL A 38 -1.16 56.71 -2.46
CA VAL A 38 -1.43 55.91 -3.68
C VAL A 38 -0.44 54.76 -3.89
N GLN A 39 0.87 55.00 -3.68
CA GLN A 39 1.90 53.98 -3.90
C GLN A 39 1.96 52.95 -2.76
N LYS A 40 1.62 53.36 -1.53
CA LYS A 40 1.53 52.48 -0.36
C LYS A 40 0.30 51.57 -0.44
N GLU A 41 -0.83 52.07 -0.95
CA GLU A 41 -2.03 51.27 -1.23
C GLU A 41 -1.79 50.28 -2.38
N THR A 42 -1.11 50.71 -3.46
CA THR A 42 -0.78 49.81 -4.59
C THR A 42 0.18 48.69 -4.16
N ILE A 43 1.20 49.00 -3.35
CA ILE A 43 2.13 47.99 -2.81
C ILE A 43 1.41 47.05 -1.82
N THR A 44 0.56 47.59 -0.94
CA THR A 44 -0.22 46.78 0.02
C THR A 44 -1.21 45.88 -0.72
N MET A 45 -1.85 46.38 -1.78
CA MET A 45 -2.74 45.60 -2.63
C MET A 45 -1.98 44.52 -3.44
N ALA A 46 -0.80 44.82 -3.96
CA ALA A 46 0.07 43.84 -4.61
C ALA A 46 0.53 42.74 -3.63
N ILE A 47 0.87 43.10 -2.39
CA ILE A 47 1.24 42.13 -1.35
C ILE A 47 0.03 41.29 -0.93
N LEU A 48 -1.13 41.88 -0.70
CA LEU A 48 -2.36 41.15 -0.33
C LEU A 48 -2.82 40.21 -1.45
N THR A 49 -2.71 40.63 -2.71
CA THR A 49 -3.01 39.78 -3.87
C THR A 49 -2.01 38.64 -4.01
N ILE A 50 -0.71 38.87 -3.84
CA ILE A 50 0.31 37.79 -3.84
C ILE A 50 0.05 36.83 -2.67
N ILE A 51 -0.22 37.32 -1.45
CA ILE A 51 -0.53 36.47 -0.29
C ILE A 51 -1.79 35.64 -0.54
N LEU A 52 -2.86 36.23 -1.09
CA LEU A 52 -4.09 35.51 -1.44
C LEU A 52 -3.82 34.47 -2.54
N LEU A 53 -3.09 34.83 -3.60
CA LEU A 53 -2.72 33.91 -4.69
C LEU A 53 -1.87 32.73 -4.18
N VAL A 54 -0.87 33.02 -3.34
CA VAL A 54 -0.01 32.04 -2.70
C VAL A 54 -0.82 31.16 -1.73
N SER A 55 -1.74 31.74 -0.94
CA SER A 55 -2.63 30.98 -0.04
C SER A 55 -3.60 30.08 -0.81
N THR A 56 -4.15 30.55 -1.92
CA THR A 56 -5.00 29.72 -2.80
C THR A 56 -4.21 28.63 -3.51
N ALA A 57 -2.93 28.87 -3.82
CA ALA A 57 -2.04 27.86 -4.38
C ALA A 57 -1.66 26.79 -3.33
N PHE A 58 -1.39 27.17 -2.08
CA PHE A 58 -1.15 26.24 -0.98
C PHE A 58 -2.38 25.39 -0.63
N ALA A 59 -3.60 25.95 -0.71
CA ALA A 59 -4.85 25.21 -0.51
C ALA A 59 -5.08 24.11 -1.57
N LEU A 60 -4.37 24.16 -2.70
CA LEU A 60 -4.41 23.15 -3.77
C LEU A 60 -3.11 22.32 -3.85
N GLY A 61 -2.11 22.61 -3.00
CA GLY A 61 -0.72 22.21 -3.21
C GLY A 61 -0.21 21.01 -2.42
N ASP A 62 -0.80 20.65 -1.29
CA ASP A 62 -0.38 19.48 -0.52
C ASP A 62 -1.32 18.31 -0.78
N GLY A 63 -1.10 17.65 -1.92
CA GLY A 63 -1.59 16.31 -2.15
C GLY A 63 -1.20 15.42 -0.96
N MET A 64 -2.18 14.74 -0.38
CA MET A 64 -2.04 13.91 0.82
C MET A 64 -0.79 13.00 0.75
N ILE A 65 0.33 13.42 1.35
CA ILE A 65 1.50 12.55 1.49
C ILE A 65 1.21 11.59 2.63
N ARG A 66 0.50 10.50 2.32
CA ARG A 66 0.35 9.39 3.26
C ARG A 66 1.73 8.74 3.48
N PRO A 67 2.07 8.37 4.72
CA PRO A 67 3.28 7.60 4.99
C PRO A 67 3.29 6.32 4.14
N LYS A 68 4.45 6.01 3.53
CA LYS A 68 4.61 4.80 2.74
C LYS A 68 4.52 3.55 3.63
N THR A 69 3.90 2.51 3.10
CA THR A 69 3.82 1.20 3.76
C THR A 69 5.15 0.44 3.67
N PRO A 70 5.33 -0.64 4.45
CA PRO A 70 6.50 -1.51 4.32
C PRO A 70 6.71 -2.05 2.90
N CYS A 71 5.65 -2.48 2.21
CA CYS A 71 5.75 -2.98 0.84
C CYS A 71 6.21 -1.88 -0.13
N GLU A 72 5.63 -0.69 -0.04
CA GLU A 72 5.99 0.44 -0.90
C GLU A 72 7.46 0.85 -0.70
N ILE A 73 7.92 0.90 0.56
CA ILE A 73 9.32 1.18 0.89
C ILE A 73 10.23 0.10 0.29
N ALA A 74 9.89 -1.18 0.44
CA ALA A 74 10.66 -2.29 -0.09
C ALA A 74 10.73 -2.25 -1.63
N ARG A 75 9.60 -1.99 -2.29
CA ARG A 75 9.51 -1.81 -3.75
C ARG A 75 10.41 -0.68 -4.24
N ASP A 76 10.30 0.49 -3.62
CA ASP A 76 11.08 1.66 -4.02
C ASP A 76 12.58 1.46 -3.76
N THR A 77 12.93 0.73 -2.69
CA THR A 77 14.33 0.38 -2.39
C THR A 77 14.91 -0.58 -3.42
N ALA A 78 14.13 -1.58 -3.85
CA ALA A 78 14.51 -2.51 -4.90
C ALA A 78 14.66 -1.78 -6.26
N MET A 79 13.77 -0.83 -6.55
CA MET A 79 13.83 -0.01 -7.77
C MET A 79 14.98 1.02 -7.76
N LYS A 80 15.47 1.47 -6.61
CA LYS A 80 16.65 2.37 -6.55
C LYS A 80 17.96 1.63 -6.84
N ASN A 81 17.99 0.34 -6.57
CA ASN A 81 19.17 -0.52 -6.75
C ASN A 81 18.93 -1.55 -7.87
N VAL A 82 18.43 -1.11 -9.03
CA VAL A 82 18.12 -2.02 -10.14
C VAL A 82 19.38 -2.75 -10.58
N ARG A 83 19.43 -4.04 -10.25
CA ARG A 83 20.38 -4.99 -10.82
C ARG A 83 19.57 -6.09 -11.50
N PRO A 84 20.06 -6.67 -12.61
CA PRO A 84 19.45 -7.85 -13.20
C PRO A 84 19.27 -8.92 -12.12
N GLY A 85 18.06 -9.49 -12.02
CA GLY A 85 17.76 -10.53 -11.04
C GLY A 85 17.16 -10.05 -9.71
N VAL A 86 17.09 -8.74 -9.45
CA VAL A 86 16.50 -8.22 -8.21
C VAL A 86 14.98 -8.45 -8.21
N TYR A 87 14.48 -9.03 -7.13
CA TYR A 87 13.04 -9.14 -6.86
C TYR A 87 12.48 -7.79 -6.40
N VAL A 88 11.41 -7.36 -7.06
CA VAL A 88 10.63 -6.17 -6.71
C VAL A 88 9.28 -6.64 -6.17
N PRO A 89 8.94 -6.37 -4.89
CA PRO A 89 7.68 -6.82 -4.33
C PRO A 89 6.47 -6.13 -4.96
N MET A 90 5.39 -6.88 -5.10
CA MET A 90 4.10 -6.39 -5.60
C MET A 90 3.24 -5.93 -4.43
N CYS A 91 2.79 -4.69 -4.50
CA CYS A 91 1.86 -4.12 -3.52
C CYS A 91 0.47 -3.96 -4.14
N ASP A 92 -0.58 -4.01 -3.33
CA ASP A 92 -1.94 -3.66 -3.73
C ASP A 92 -2.18 -2.14 -3.69
N ASN A 93 -3.42 -1.70 -3.91
CA ASN A 93 -3.79 -0.29 -3.97
C ASN A 93 -3.68 0.42 -2.62
N ASP A 94 -3.76 -0.32 -1.52
CA ASP A 94 -3.59 0.22 -0.16
C ASP A 94 -2.11 0.26 0.25
N GLY A 95 -1.24 -0.31 -0.59
CA GLY A 95 0.19 -0.46 -0.37
C GLY A 95 0.54 -1.69 0.47
N GLN A 96 -0.40 -2.61 0.75
CA GLN A 96 -0.06 -3.86 1.44
C GLN A 96 0.61 -4.82 0.47
N TYR A 97 1.34 -5.81 1.00
CA TYR A 97 1.87 -6.88 0.16
C TYR A 97 0.72 -7.66 -0.48
N LYS A 98 0.76 -7.84 -1.80
CA LYS A 98 -0.12 -8.82 -2.44
C LYS A 98 0.19 -10.21 -1.86
N PRO A 99 -0.82 -11.01 -1.49
CA PRO A 99 -0.60 -12.36 -0.96
C PRO A 99 0.25 -13.23 -1.90
N GLU A 100 0.06 -13.06 -3.21
CA GLU A 100 0.85 -13.70 -4.26
C GLU A 100 2.00 -12.79 -4.65
N GLN A 101 3.21 -13.34 -4.69
CA GLN A 101 4.43 -12.66 -5.12
C GLN A 101 5.11 -13.47 -6.21
N CYS A 102 5.69 -12.79 -7.20
CA CYS A 102 6.39 -13.41 -8.31
C CYS A 102 7.70 -12.67 -8.59
N SER A 103 8.77 -13.43 -8.80
CA SER A 103 10.06 -12.92 -9.26
C SER A 103 10.01 -12.73 -10.77
N GLY A 104 9.97 -11.48 -11.24
CA GLY A 104 9.98 -11.18 -12.68
C GLY A 104 11.22 -11.67 -13.42
N SER A 105 12.34 -11.89 -12.73
CA SER A 105 13.60 -12.35 -13.32
C SER A 105 13.72 -13.88 -13.44
N THR A 106 13.08 -14.63 -12.53
CA THR A 106 13.18 -16.10 -12.50
C THR A 106 11.87 -16.78 -12.89
N GLY A 107 10.75 -16.05 -12.85
CA GLY A 107 9.40 -16.56 -13.09
C GLY A 107 8.83 -17.43 -11.97
N TYR A 108 9.53 -17.54 -10.83
CA TYR A 108 9.00 -18.22 -9.65
C TYR A 108 7.94 -17.36 -8.95
N CYS A 109 6.92 -18.00 -8.39
CA CYS A 109 5.89 -17.36 -7.58
C CYS A 109 5.74 -18.04 -6.22
N TRP A 110 5.31 -17.31 -5.19
CA TRP A 110 5.10 -17.82 -3.83
C TRP A 110 4.04 -17.00 -3.07
N CYS A 111 3.50 -17.54 -1.99
CA CYS A 111 2.66 -16.79 -1.06
C CYS A 111 3.52 -16.03 -0.04
N VAL A 112 3.08 -14.85 0.39
CA VAL A 112 3.67 -14.09 1.50
C VAL A 112 2.65 -13.78 2.58
N ASN A 113 3.10 -13.62 3.83
CA ASN A 113 2.27 -13.08 4.90
C ASN A 113 2.12 -11.55 4.79
N SER A 114 1.37 -10.93 5.71
CA SER A 114 1.13 -9.47 5.74
C SER A 114 2.41 -8.62 5.89
N SER A 115 3.50 -9.20 6.39
CA SER A 115 4.81 -8.54 6.49
C SER A 115 5.70 -8.74 5.25
N GLY A 116 5.21 -9.45 4.23
CA GLY A 116 5.95 -9.74 3.01
C GLY A 116 6.90 -10.94 3.11
N GLN A 117 6.85 -11.71 4.20
CA GLN A 117 7.68 -12.91 4.35
C GLN A 117 7.08 -14.08 3.58
N LYS A 118 7.92 -14.77 2.78
CA LYS A 118 7.55 -15.96 2.03
C LYS A 118 7.07 -17.08 2.95
N ILE A 119 5.93 -17.68 2.60
CA ILE A 119 5.38 -18.86 3.26
C ILE A 119 6.10 -20.10 2.72
N PRO A 120 6.74 -20.92 3.57
CA PRO A 120 7.44 -22.12 3.14
C PRO A 120 6.54 -23.08 2.36
N GLY A 121 7.08 -23.73 1.32
CA GLY A 121 6.36 -24.73 0.52
C GLY A 121 5.36 -24.18 -0.50
N THR A 122 5.26 -22.86 -0.64
CA THR A 122 4.33 -22.22 -1.60
C THR A 122 4.99 -21.80 -2.91
N GLU A 123 6.28 -22.07 -3.09
CA GLU A 123 7.02 -21.68 -4.27
C GLU A 123 6.72 -22.59 -5.46
N THR A 124 6.34 -21.97 -6.58
CA THR A 124 6.08 -22.65 -7.85
C THR A 124 7.09 -22.20 -8.91
N PRO A 125 7.65 -23.13 -9.70
CA PRO A 125 8.57 -22.80 -10.78
C PRO A 125 7.86 -22.12 -11.97
N PRO A 126 8.62 -21.44 -12.85
CA PRO A 126 8.06 -20.88 -14.08
C PRO A 126 7.43 -21.95 -14.96
N GLY A 127 6.36 -21.58 -15.69
CA GLY A 127 5.65 -22.47 -16.61
C GLY A 127 4.62 -23.40 -15.94
N ILE A 128 4.52 -23.38 -14.62
CA ILE A 128 3.41 -23.99 -13.87
C ILE A 128 2.34 -22.93 -13.60
N ALA A 129 1.09 -23.36 -13.48
CA ALA A 129 -0.01 -22.49 -13.07
C ALA A 129 0.39 -21.72 -11.78
N PRO A 130 0.17 -20.40 -11.72
CA PRO A 130 0.55 -19.60 -10.56
C PRO A 130 -0.11 -20.12 -9.29
N ILE A 131 0.64 -20.11 -8.18
CA ILE A 131 0.06 -20.33 -6.86
C ILE A 131 -0.97 -19.24 -6.57
N ILE A 132 -2.19 -19.63 -6.19
CA ILE A 132 -3.24 -18.69 -5.81
C ILE A 132 -3.27 -18.62 -4.29
N CYS A 133 -3.20 -17.42 -3.71
CA CYS A 133 -3.13 -17.23 -2.26
C CYS A 133 -4.34 -16.45 -1.76
N SER A 134 -4.92 -16.87 -0.63
CA SER A 134 -6.05 -16.21 0.00
C SER A 134 -5.87 -16.02 1.49
N THR A 135 -6.63 -15.09 2.04
CA THR A 135 -6.75 -14.92 3.48
C THR A 135 -7.91 -15.79 3.98
N GLN A 136 -7.59 -16.84 4.75
CA GLN A 136 -8.58 -17.61 5.51
C GLN A 136 -8.36 -17.40 7.00
N ASN A 137 -9.41 -16.97 7.69
CA ASN A 137 -9.40 -16.74 9.14
C ASN A 137 -8.23 -15.82 9.60
N GLY A 138 -7.96 -14.77 8.83
CA GLY A 138 -6.86 -13.82 9.11
C GLY A 138 -5.46 -14.33 8.78
N THR A 139 -5.31 -15.55 8.25
CA THR A 139 -4.02 -16.11 7.82
C THR A 139 -3.96 -16.23 6.30
N ILE A 140 -2.85 -15.82 5.70
CA ILE A 140 -2.61 -16.02 4.27
C ILE A 140 -2.15 -17.46 4.06
N ARG A 141 -2.80 -18.17 3.14
CA ARG A 141 -2.43 -19.52 2.72
C ARG A 141 -2.70 -19.73 1.22
N PRO A 142 -2.07 -20.72 0.59
CA PRO A 142 -2.49 -21.17 -0.73
C PRO A 142 -3.97 -21.58 -0.73
N LYS A 143 -4.72 -21.13 -1.74
CA LYS A 143 -6.06 -21.65 -2.00
C LYS A 143 -5.97 -23.12 -2.35
N THR A 144 -6.91 -23.88 -1.83
CA THR A 144 -7.13 -25.27 -2.24
C THR A 144 -7.82 -25.32 -3.61
N PRO A 145 -7.73 -26.46 -4.33
CA PRO A 145 -8.43 -26.63 -5.60
C PRO A 145 -9.95 -26.39 -5.54
N CYS A 146 -10.61 -26.78 -4.44
CA CYS A 146 -12.05 -26.55 -4.29
C CYS A 146 -12.37 -25.06 -4.11
N GLU A 147 -11.62 -24.35 -3.27
CA GLU A 147 -11.82 -22.92 -3.07
C GLU A 147 -11.60 -22.13 -4.36
N ASP A 148 -10.55 -22.46 -5.11
CA ASP A 148 -10.30 -21.84 -6.41
C ASP A 148 -11.42 -22.11 -7.41
N ALA A 149 -11.85 -23.37 -7.53
CA ALA A 149 -12.97 -23.75 -8.39
C ALA A 149 -14.29 -23.07 -7.99
N ARG A 150 -14.54 -22.89 -6.69
CA ARG A 150 -15.71 -22.18 -6.15
C ARG A 150 -15.67 -20.71 -6.53
N ASP A 151 -14.54 -20.04 -6.35
CA ASP A 151 -14.39 -18.62 -6.66
C ASP A 151 -14.54 -18.39 -8.17
N ALA A 152 -13.95 -19.26 -9.00
CA ALA A 152 -14.11 -19.23 -10.45
C ALA A 152 -15.58 -19.43 -10.88
N ALA A 153 -16.28 -20.40 -10.28
CA ALA A 153 -17.68 -20.68 -10.59
C ALA A 153 -18.63 -19.53 -10.15
N THR A 154 -18.29 -18.84 -9.05
CA THR A 154 -19.07 -17.70 -8.54
C THR A 154 -19.05 -16.51 -9.50
N HIS A 155 -17.96 -16.34 -10.25
CA HIS A 155 -17.82 -15.33 -11.30
C HIS A 155 -18.13 -15.90 -12.70
N GLY A 156 -18.63 -17.13 -12.77
CA GLY A 156 -18.95 -17.84 -14.01
C GLY A 156 -20.35 -17.53 -14.55
N PRO A 157 -20.77 -18.27 -15.60
CA PRO A 157 -22.12 -18.16 -16.13
C PRO A 157 -23.20 -18.42 -15.07
N ILE A 158 -24.32 -17.70 -15.17
CA ILE A 158 -25.47 -17.91 -14.29
C ILE A 158 -25.92 -19.38 -14.38
N GLY A 159 -26.06 -20.02 -13.23
CA GLY A 159 -26.45 -21.43 -13.13
C GLY A 159 -25.29 -22.41 -13.27
N ALA A 160 -24.03 -21.95 -13.31
CA ALA A 160 -22.87 -22.81 -13.20
C ALA A 160 -22.88 -23.62 -11.89
N TYR A 161 -22.27 -24.80 -11.92
CA TYR A 161 -22.07 -25.62 -10.73
C TYR A 161 -20.99 -24.98 -9.85
N ILE A 162 -21.36 -24.70 -8.59
CA ILE A 162 -20.45 -24.18 -7.57
C ILE A 162 -20.12 -25.33 -6.62
N PRO A 163 -18.85 -25.78 -6.54
CA PRO A 163 -18.48 -26.87 -5.64
C PRO A 163 -18.60 -26.46 -4.17
N THR A 164 -18.97 -27.43 -3.36
CA THR A 164 -19.04 -27.32 -1.90
C THR A 164 -17.71 -27.78 -1.30
N CYS A 165 -17.15 -26.94 -0.44
CA CYS A 165 -15.89 -27.18 0.25
C CYS A 165 -16.10 -27.27 1.76
N ASP A 166 -15.32 -28.09 2.45
CA ASP A 166 -15.28 -28.16 3.91
C ASP A 166 -14.51 -26.97 4.52
N ALA A 167 -14.42 -26.92 5.85
CA ALA A 167 -13.72 -25.85 6.57
C ALA A 167 -12.20 -25.77 6.28
N ALA A 168 -11.60 -26.87 5.81
CA ALA A 168 -10.20 -26.90 5.38
C ALA A 168 -10.04 -26.51 3.90
N GLY A 169 -11.14 -26.29 3.17
CA GLY A 169 -11.16 -26.02 1.73
C GLY A 169 -11.13 -27.28 0.87
N ARG A 170 -11.29 -28.48 1.41
CA ARG A 170 -11.35 -29.72 0.59
C ARG A 170 -12.75 -29.91 0.04
N TYR A 171 -12.87 -30.58 -1.11
CA TYR A 171 -14.17 -30.97 -1.63
C TYR A 171 -14.93 -31.82 -0.60
N THR A 172 -16.19 -31.49 -0.35
CA THR A 172 -17.08 -32.40 0.37
C THR A 172 -17.33 -33.65 -0.48
N PRO A 173 -17.41 -34.86 0.10
CA PRO A 173 -17.59 -36.08 -0.68
C PRO A 173 -18.85 -36.07 -1.55
N GLU A 174 -19.92 -35.45 -1.05
CA GLU A 174 -21.13 -35.18 -1.81
C GLU A 174 -21.10 -33.77 -2.40
N GLN A 175 -21.50 -33.67 -3.66
CA GLN A 175 -21.62 -32.42 -4.40
C GLN A 175 -23.00 -32.33 -5.02
N CYS A 176 -23.57 -31.13 -5.05
CA CYS A 176 -24.88 -30.88 -5.64
C CYS A 176 -24.86 -29.64 -6.52
N TRP A 177 -25.46 -29.75 -7.69
CA TRP A 177 -25.63 -28.65 -8.63
C TRP A 177 -26.92 -27.90 -8.33
N GLY A 178 -26.80 -26.74 -7.69
CA GLY A 178 -27.95 -25.97 -7.20
C GLY A 178 -28.98 -25.59 -8.27
N SER A 179 -28.56 -25.33 -9.53
CA SER A 179 -29.47 -24.90 -10.60
C SER A 179 -30.23 -26.05 -11.28
N THR A 180 -29.68 -27.26 -11.27
CA THR A 180 -30.29 -28.44 -11.91
C THR A 180 -30.89 -29.41 -10.90
N GLY A 181 -30.43 -29.37 -9.64
CA GLY A 181 -30.81 -30.25 -8.54
C GLY A 181 -30.14 -31.64 -8.56
N TYR A 182 -29.22 -31.89 -9.49
CA TYR A 182 -28.44 -33.14 -9.53
C TYR A 182 -27.41 -33.17 -8.41
N CYS A 183 -27.16 -34.35 -7.86
CA CYS A 183 -26.07 -34.57 -6.90
C CYS A 183 -25.21 -35.77 -7.31
N TRP A 184 -23.96 -35.79 -6.90
CA TRP A 184 -23.01 -36.88 -7.15
C TRP A 184 -21.93 -36.94 -6.08
N CYS A 185 -21.20 -38.06 -6.02
CA CYS A 185 -20.02 -38.18 -5.18
C CYS A 185 -18.75 -37.76 -5.95
N VAL A 186 -17.79 -37.18 -5.24
CA VAL A 186 -16.47 -36.82 -5.78
C VAL A 186 -15.34 -37.42 -4.96
N ASN A 187 -14.19 -37.63 -5.60
CA ASN A 187 -12.94 -37.97 -4.90
C ASN A 187 -12.30 -36.73 -4.23
N SER A 188 -11.15 -36.92 -3.57
CA SER A 188 -10.41 -35.84 -2.90
C SER A 188 -9.96 -34.70 -3.84
N SER A 189 -9.84 -34.98 -5.14
CA SER A 189 -9.49 -34.01 -6.18
C SER A 189 -10.72 -33.33 -6.79
N GLY A 190 -11.93 -33.63 -6.31
CA GLY A 190 -13.19 -33.06 -6.82
C GLY A 190 -13.71 -33.73 -8.10
N GLN A 191 -13.12 -34.84 -8.54
CA GLN A 191 -13.57 -35.54 -9.73
C GLN A 191 -14.78 -36.41 -9.41
N LYS A 192 -15.83 -36.30 -10.23
CA LYS A 192 -17.06 -37.08 -10.11
C LYS A 192 -16.79 -38.58 -10.21
N ILE A 193 -17.27 -39.34 -9.23
CA ILE A 193 -17.22 -40.80 -9.22
C ILE A 193 -18.33 -41.32 -10.13
N GLN A 194 -17.98 -42.20 -11.08
CA GLN A 194 -18.92 -42.73 -12.05
C GLN A 194 -20.05 -43.54 -11.36
N GLY A 195 -21.28 -43.38 -11.86
CA GLY A 195 -22.46 -44.09 -11.33
C GLY A 195 -22.97 -43.57 -9.99
N THR A 196 -22.50 -42.41 -9.53
CA THR A 196 -22.97 -41.78 -8.27
C THR A 196 -23.93 -40.62 -8.47
N GLU A 197 -24.28 -40.29 -9.72
CA GLU A 197 -25.19 -39.20 -10.03
C GLU A 197 -26.65 -39.57 -9.76
N THR A 198 -27.34 -38.70 -9.03
CA THR A 198 -28.76 -38.83 -8.72
C THR A 198 -29.52 -37.60 -9.23
N PRO A 199 -30.66 -37.79 -9.91
CA PRO A 199 -31.50 -36.68 -10.35
C PRO A 199 -32.24 -36.02 -9.18
N PRO A 200 -32.81 -34.82 -9.39
CA PRO A 200 -33.59 -34.12 -8.37
C PRO A 200 -34.72 -34.99 -7.80
N GLY A 201 -34.96 -34.90 -6.50
CA GLY A 201 -36.03 -35.64 -5.82
C GLY A 201 -35.75 -37.13 -5.58
N THR A 202 -34.56 -37.62 -5.92
CA THR A 202 -34.14 -39.00 -5.65
C THR A 202 -33.37 -39.09 -4.33
N ALA A 203 -33.38 -40.26 -3.68
CA ALA A 203 -32.57 -40.52 -2.50
C ALA A 203 -31.07 -40.37 -2.83
N ARG A 204 -30.34 -39.67 -1.96
CA ARG A 204 -28.90 -39.43 -2.12
C ARG A 204 -28.10 -40.71 -1.90
N ILE A 205 -27.04 -40.89 -2.68
CA ILE A 205 -26.08 -41.98 -2.50
C ILE A 205 -25.16 -41.66 -1.32
N ASN A 206 -24.89 -42.66 -0.47
CA ASN A 206 -23.90 -42.50 0.59
C ASN A 206 -22.48 -42.47 0.00
N CYS A 207 -21.87 -41.29 -0.03
CA CYS A 207 -20.52 -41.11 -0.58
C CYS A 207 -19.40 -41.65 0.33
N SER A 208 -19.68 -42.06 1.57
CA SER A 208 -18.67 -42.58 2.49
C SER A 208 -18.25 -44.03 2.18
N ILE A 209 -19.01 -44.72 1.34
CA ILE A 209 -18.80 -46.14 0.97
C ILE A 209 -18.39 -46.31 -0.50
N LYS A 210 -17.98 -45.23 -1.16
CA LYS A 210 -17.56 -45.17 -2.56
C LYS A 210 -16.09 -44.81 -2.64
#